data_AF-A0A2V8JNJ3-F1
#
_entry.id   AF-A0A2V8JNJ3-F1
#
_cell.length_a   1.000
_cell.length_b   1.000
_cell.length_c   1.000
_cell.angle_alpha   90.00
_cell.angle_beta   90.00
_cell.angle_gamma   90.00
#
_symmetry.space_group_name_H-M   'P 1'
#
loop_
_entity.id
_entity.type
_entity.pdbx_description
1 polymer ?
#
loop_
_entity_poly.entity_id
_entity_poly.type
_entity_poly.pdbx_seq_one_letter_code
_entity_poly.pdbx_strand_id
1 'polypeptide(L)'
;MNARLMPIAAALVFALSAPVAAQWINYPTPGTPRLPDGTPNLSAPAPRTADGKPDLSGIWRAGRTGVYGYDYNVTLNLKPEDIQPWAEALRQQRVQDFRKDSPLARCLPVSIPFLNFRGLSQIVQTPGLIVVLHESPNSPHRTIFTDGRELPKDLNDLNPAWLGYSAGHWEQDTLVVNSAGFNDLGWLDVGGYPQTESLRITERLRRRDFGHMEYELTIDDPKAFKKPFTLRADKTLAPDTVLLEDICENERSGTHLVGGVKIAPEVLSKYAGTYEFAPGRQAMVTVAGDQLLIQDSAHPADRLFVARSETVFLSSLSMASIEFVKNAQGTVTHLLRTEGGKSERAVKGGAQNRPVQDRRPQ
;
A
#
# COMPACT_ATOMS: atom_id res chain seq x y z
N MET A 1 29.69 -8.75 61.75
CA MET A 1 28.40 -8.07 61.57
C MET A 1 28.39 -7.42 60.19
N ASN A 2 27.94 -8.14 59.17
CA ASN A 2 27.88 -7.64 57.80
C ASN A 2 26.44 -7.26 57.47
N ALA A 3 26.13 -5.96 57.54
CA ALA A 3 24.84 -5.43 57.15
C ALA A 3 24.73 -5.45 55.62
N ARG A 4 23.78 -6.24 55.11
CA ARG A 4 23.37 -6.25 53.70
C ARG A 4 22.61 -4.97 53.40
N LEU A 5 23.14 -4.15 52.51
CA LEU A 5 22.46 -3.03 51.88
C LEU A 5 21.90 -3.48 50.52
N MET A 6 20.59 -3.24 50.33
CA MET A 6 19.76 -3.15 49.11
C MET A 6 18.52 -4.07 49.17
N PRO A 7 17.31 -3.53 48.86
CA PRO A 7 17.04 -2.90 47.56
C PRO A 7 16.12 -1.66 47.62
N ILE A 8 16.68 -0.47 47.38
CA ILE A 8 15.88 0.74 47.06
C ILE A 8 15.95 1.08 45.55
N ALA A 9 16.87 0.48 44.80
CA ALA A 9 17.08 0.80 43.39
C ALA A 9 15.97 0.28 42.43
N ALA A 10 15.17 -0.71 42.82
CA ALA A 10 14.16 -1.30 41.92
C ALA A 10 12.84 -0.50 41.85
N ALA A 11 12.51 0.29 42.87
CA ALA A 11 11.24 1.03 42.92
C ALA A 11 11.26 2.34 42.12
N LEU A 12 12.44 2.92 41.87
CA LEU A 12 12.58 4.18 41.12
C LEU A 12 12.58 3.99 39.60
N VAL A 13 12.81 2.78 39.08
CA VAL A 13 12.83 2.52 37.64
C VAL A 13 11.41 2.36 37.06
N PHE A 14 10.43 1.94 37.85
CA PHE A 14 9.04 1.81 37.37
C PHE A 14 8.26 3.13 37.37
N ALA A 15 8.64 4.11 38.19
CA ALA A 15 7.95 5.41 38.27
C ALA A 15 8.25 6.37 37.10
N LEU A 16 9.21 6.04 36.23
CA LEU A 16 9.55 6.82 35.03
C LEU A 16 8.94 6.26 33.74
N SER A 17 8.13 5.21 33.84
CA SER A 17 7.36 4.67 32.71
C SER A 17 6.02 5.40 32.53
N ALA A 18 6.03 6.72 32.58
CA ALA A 18 4.97 7.46 31.89
C ALA A 18 5.12 7.11 30.40
N PRO A 19 4.05 6.71 29.70
CA PRO A 19 4.13 6.59 28.26
C PRO A 19 4.55 7.97 27.77
N VAL A 20 5.73 8.05 27.18
CA VAL A 20 6.13 9.18 26.35
C VAL A 20 5.23 9.11 25.12
N ALA A 21 3.95 9.42 25.30
CA ALA A 21 3.07 9.82 24.22
C ALA A 21 3.64 11.16 23.75
N ALA A 22 4.59 11.05 22.82
CA ALA A 22 5.09 12.07 21.94
C ALA A 22 5.34 13.45 22.58
N GLN A 23 6.62 13.76 22.83
CA GLN A 23 7.12 15.14 22.98
C GLN A 23 7.08 15.87 21.63
N TRP A 24 5.94 15.85 20.94
CA TRP A 24 5.69 16.72 19.81
C TRP A 24 5.15 18.04 20.32
N ILE A 25 5.41 19.12 19.58
CA ILE A 25 4.97 20.43 20.02
C ILE A 25 3.44 20.48 19.93
N ASN A 26 2.76 20.50 21.07
CA ASN A 26 1.30 20.58 21.17
C ASN A 26 0.84 22.00 20.82
N TYR A 27 0.96 22.39 19.56
CA TYR A 27 0.40 23.63 19.04
C TYR A 27 -0.97 23.36 18.42
N PRO A 28 -2.06 23.85 19.02
CA PRO A 28 -3.39 23.84 18.40
C PRO A 28 -3.33 24.51 17.02
N THR A 29 -3.84 23.85 15.98
CA THR A 29 -4.02 24.46 14.67
C THR A 29 -5.02 25.61 14.81
N PRO A 30 -4.64 26.85 14.44
CA PRO A 30 -5.56 28.00 14.51
C PRO A 30 -6.80 27.80 13.67
N GLY A 31 -7.96 28.26 14.17
CA GLY A 31 -9.23 28.19 13.43
C GLY A 31 -9.92 26.82 13.46
N THR A 32 -9.32 25.78 14.02
CA THR A 32 -9.97 24.47 14.23
C THR A 32 -11.15 24.60 15.21
N PRO A 33 -12.39 24.29 14.81
CA PRO A 33 -13.53 24.19 15.72
C PRO A 33 -13.26 23.12 16.77
N ARG A 34 -13.63 23.39 18.03
CA ARG A 34 -13.38 22.48 19.16
C ARG A 34 -14.66 22.18 19.93
N LEU A 35 -14.70 20.98 20.50
CA LEU A 35 -15.71 20.57 21.46
C LEU A 35 -15.40 21.19 22.85
N PRO A 36 -16.33 21.14 23.82
CA PRO A 36 -16.10 21.68 25.17
C PRO A 36 -14.89 21.07 25.90
N ASP A 37 -14.48 19.86 25.54
CA ASP A 37 -13.30 19.18 26.09
C ASP A 37 -11.97 19.60 25.43
N GLY A 38 -12.02 20.53 24.47
CA GLY A 38 -10.85 21.05 23.74
C GLY A 38 -10.41 20.19 22.56
N THR A 39 -11.05 19.04 22.31
CA THR A 39 -10.73 18.19 21.15
C THR A 39 -11.26 18.80 19.84
N PRO A 40 -10.58 18.59 18.69
CA PRO A 40 -11.07 19.03 17.39
C PRO A 40 -12.46 18.46 17.05
N ASN A 41 -13.40 19.34 16.69
CA ASN A 41 -14.72 18.95 16.20
C ASN A 41 -14.68 18.72 14.68
N LEU A 42 -14.37 17.48 14.28
CA LEU A 42 -14.28 17.09 12.87
C LEU A 42 -15.62 17.15 12.13
N SER A 43 -16.76 17.16 12.82
CA SER A 43 -18.08 17.21 12.19
C SER A 43 -18.65 18.63 12.06
N ALA A 44 -17.87 19.67 12.40
CA ALA A 44 -18.27 21.06 12.20
C ALA A 44 -18.46 21.39 10.70
N PRO A 45 -19.15 22.48 10.32
CA PRO A 45 -19.31 22.86 8.93
C PRO A 45 -17.97 23.01 8.19
N ALA A 46 -17.93 22.62 6.91
CA ALA A 46 -16.74 22.78 6.08
C ALA A 46 -16.35 24.26 5.96
N PRO A 47 -15.06 24.62 6.15
CA PRO A 47 -14.59 25.98 5.93
C PRO A 47 -14.69 26.35 4.44
N ARG A 48 -14.84 27.65 4.17
CA ARG A 48 -14.90 28.19 2.81
C ARG A 48 -13.86 29.29 2.63
N THR A 49 -13.31 29.37 1.42
CA THR A 49 -12.43 30.44 0.97
C THR A 49 -13.21 31.74 0.75
N ALA A 50 -12.49 32.85 0.54
CA ALA A 50 -13.10 34.17 0.32
C ALA A 50 -14.00 34.24 -0.92
N ASP A 51 -13.75 33.41 -1.94
CA ASP A 51 -14.58 33.25 -3.14
C ASP A 51 -15.71 32.21 -2.97
N GLY A 52 -15.94 31.74 -1.74
CA GLY A 52 -17.07 30.89 -1.37
C GLY A 52 -16.92 29.41 -1.74
N LYS A 53 -15.76 29.00 -2.27
CA LYS A 53 -15.46 27.58 -2.52
C LYS A 53 -15.12 26.87 -1.20
N PRO A 54 -15.31 25.55 -1.10
CA PRO A 54 -14.76 24.79 0.01
C PRO A 54 -13.24 25.01 0.11
N ASP A 55 -12.77 25.32 1.31
CA ASP A 55 -11.34 25.35 1.60
C ASP A 55 -10.89 23.91 1.85
N LEU A 56 -9.98 23.39 1.02
CA LEU A 56 -9.40 22.05 1.16
C LEU A 56 -8.11 22.05 2.00
N SER A 57 -7.64 23.23 2.45
CA SER A 57 -6.39 23.36 3.18
C SER A 57 -6.41 22.56 4.48
N GLY A 58 -5.26 21.95 4.77
CA GLY A 58 -5.06 21.11 5.96
C GLY A 58 -4.19 19.89 5.67
N ILE A 59 -3.84 19.17 6.73
CA ILE A 59 -3.14 17.89 6.65
C ILE A 59 -4.19 16.79 6.65
N TRP A 60 -4.17 15.94 5.63
CA TRP A 60 -5.15 14.90 5.41
C TRP A 60 -4.49 13.54 5.49
N ARG A 61 -5.07 12.66 6.30
CA ARG A 61 -4.75 11.24 6.30
C ARG A 61 -5.45 10.58 5.13
N ALA A 62 -4.68 9.85 4.32
CA ALA A 62 -5.23 9.06 3.23
C ALA A 62 -6.25 8.03 3.76
N GLY A 63 -7.34 7.86 3.01
CA GLY A 63 -8.32 6.83 3.32
C GLY A 63 -7.74 5.45 3.07
N ARG A 64 -7.72 4.60 4.10
CA ARG A 64 -7.20 3.22 4.02
C ARG A 64 -8.36 2.23 4.03
N THR A 65 -8.53 1.48 2.95
CA THR A 65 -9.50 0.39 2.86
C THR A 65 -8.86 -0.92 3.37
N GLY A 66 -8.91 -1.16 4.68
CA GLY A 66 -8.40 -2.41 5.29
C GLY A 66 -6.88 -2.47 5.51
N VAL A 67 -6.35 -3.66 5.80
CA VAL A 67 -4.92 -3.88 6.09
C VAL A 67 -4.05 -3.62 4.84
N TYR A 68 -4.57 -3.92 3.66
CA TYR A 68 -3.93 -3.66 2.36
C TYR A 68 -4.93 -2.95 1.46
N GLY A 69 -4.75 -1.64 1.26
CA GLY A 69 -5.65 -0.81 0.47
C GLY A 69 -5.17 -0.61 -0.97
N TYR A 70 -5.72 0.41 -1.62
CA TYR A 70 -5.32 0.77 -2.99
C TYR A 70 -3.85 1.23 -3.11
N ASP A 71 -3.20 1.59 -2.01
CA ASP A 71 -1.76 1.85 -1.97
C ASP A 71 -0.92 0.61 -2.29
N TYR A 72 -1.47 -0.57 -1.98
CA TYR A 72 -0.86 -1.85 -2.29
C TYR A 72 -1.39 -2.47 -3.57
N ASN A 73 -2.69 -2.32 -3.86
CA ASN A 73 -3.30 -2.90 -5.05
C ASN A 73 -4.42 -2.00 -5.60
N VAL A 74 -4.15 -1.23 -6.65
CA VAL A 74 -5.17 -0.39 -7.31
C VAL A 74 -6.23 -1.24 -8.02
N THR A 75 -5.95 -2.51 -8.33
CA THR A 75 -6.87 -3.37 -9.08
C THR A 75 -7.76 -4.22 -8.19
N LEU A 76 -7.91 -3.90 -6.90
CA LEU A 76 -8.74 -4.66 -5.95
C LEU A 76 -10.17 -4.90 -6.44
N ASN A 77 -10.73 -3.94 -7.18
CA ASN A 77 -12.10 -4.01 -7.72
C ASN A 77 -12.16 -4.42 -9.19
N LEU A 78 -11.03 -4.80 -9.78
CA LEU A 78 -10.96 -5.25 -11.16
C LEU A 78 -10.95 -6.77 -11.25
N LYS A 79 -11.49 -7.28 -12.34
CA LYS A 79 -11.30 -8.67 -12.71
C LYS A 79 -9.97 -8.83 -13.46
N PRO A 80 -9.29 -9.98 -13.39
CA PRO A 80 -8.04 -10.20 -14.12
C PRO A 80 -8.16 -9.92 -15.63
N GLU A 81 -9.32 -10.20 -16.23
CA GLU A 81 -9.58 -9.92 -17.64
C GLU A 81 -9.66 -8.44 -17.99
N ASP A 82 -9.78 -7.53 -17.01
CA ASP A 82 -9.78 -6.08 -17.24
C ASP A 82 -8.35 -5.49 -17.33
N ILE A 83 -7.33 -6.30 -17.03
CA ILE A 83 -5.91 -5.91 -17.06
C ILE A 83 -5.28 -6.41 -18.36
N GLN A 84 -4.39 -5.62 -18.95
CA GLN A 84 -3.66 -6.05 -20.15
C GLN A 84 -2.67 -7.17 -19.79
N PRO A 85 -2.53 -8.23 -20.63
CA PRO A 85 -1.70 -9.39 -20.27
C PRO A 85 -0.24 -9.03 -19.95
N TRP A 86 0.34 -8.07 -20.65
CA TRP A 86 1.72 -7.63 -20.39
C TRP A 86 1.86 -6.91 -19.05
N ALA A 87 0.84 -6.15 -18.63
CA ALA A 87 0.87 -5.39 -17.38
C ALA A 87 0.79 -6.35 -16.18
N GLU A 88 -0.06 -7.38 -16.27
CA GLU A 88 -0.12 -8.43 -15.27
C GLU A 88 1.17 -9.27 -15.25
N ALA A 89 1.70 -9.63 -16.42
CA ALA A 89 2.97 -10.37 -16.49
C ALA A 89 4.13 -9.58 -15.86
N LEU A 90 4.22 -8.27 -16.13
CA LEU A 90 5.22 -7.39 -15.54
C LEU A 90 5.05 -7.26 -14.02
N ARG A 91 3.81 -7.11 -13.54
CA ARG A 91 3.52 -7.10 -12.09
C ARG A 91 3.97 -8.40 -11.43
N GLN A 92 3.65 -9.54 -12.02
CA GLN A 92 4.04 -10.86 -11.51
C GLN A 92 5.57 -11.02 -11.49
N GLN A 93 6.25 -10.60 -12.54
CA GLN A 93 7.72 -10.56 -12.57
C GLN A 93 8.28 -9.69 -11.44
N ARG A 94 7.77 -8.47 -11.27
CA ARG A 94 8.18 -7.55 -10.20
C ARG A 94 7.99 -8.17 -8.81
N VAL A 95 6.90 -8.91 -8.58
CA VAL A 95 6.72 -9.65 -7.32
C VAL A 95 7.79 -10.72 -7.14
N GLN A 96 8.05 -11.54 -8.16
CA GLN A 96 9.07 -12.59 -8.11
C GLN A 96 10.49 -12.03 -7.90
N ASP A 97 10.75 -10.80 -8.36
CA ASP A 97 12.00 -10.10 -8.14
C ASP A 97 12.03 -9.32 -6.81
N PHE A 98 11.15 -9.65 -5.86
CA PHE A 98 10.99 -8.95 -4.58
C PHE A 98 10.82 -7.43 -4.71
N ARG A 99 10.32 -6.97 -5.87
CA ARG A 99 10.15 -5.57 -6.21
C ARG A 99 11.44 -4.76 -6.04
N LYS A 100 12.59 -5.39 -6.26
CA LYS A 100 13.93 -4.78 -6.11
C LYS A 100 14.12 -3.49 -6.92
N ASP A 101 13.34 -3.33 -7.99
CA ASP A 101 13.38 -2.17 -8.89
C ASP A 101 12.26 -1.15 -8.61
N SER A 102 11.59 -1.25 -7.47
CA SER A 102 10.57 -0.29 -7.04
C SER A 102 11.15 1.13 -6.95
N PRO A 103 10.50 2.16 -7.53
CA PRO A 103 10.90 3.55 -7.36
C PRO A 103 11.01 3.95 -5.89
N LEU A 104 10.08 3.48 -5.05
CA LEU A 104 10.08 3.72 -3.61
C LEU A 104 11.34 3.19 -2.93
N ALA A 105 11.80 2.00 -3.31
CA ALA A 105 13.00 1.38 -2.74
C ALA A 105 14.31 2.05 -3.19
N ARG A 106 14.24 2.89 -4.24
CA ARG A 106 15.37 3.61 -4.81
C ARG A 106 15.32 5.11 -4.51
N CYS A 107 14.50 5.52 -3.54
CA CYS A 107 14.30 6.93 -3.21
C CYS A 107 13.89 7.76 -4.44
N LEU A 108 13.01 7.24 -5.31
CA LEU A 108 12.46 7.97 -6.44
C LEU A 108 10.99 8.32 -6.17
N PRO A 109 10.44 9.36 -6.83
CA PRO A 109 9.03 9.69 -6.69
C PRO A 109 8.12 8.50 -7.02
N VAL A 110 6.95 8.49 -6.38
CA VAL A 110 5.91 7.47 -6.56
C VAL A 110 4.66 8.09 -7.17
N SER A 111 3.74 7.26 -7.67
CA SER A 111 2.59 7.73 -8.45
C SER A 111 1.52 8.43 -7.61
N ILE A 112 0.65 9.21 -8.30
CA ILE A 112 -0.50 9.89 -7.67
C ILE A 112 -1.40 8.93 -6.89
N PRO A 113 -1.78 7.73 -7.39
CA PRO A 113 -2.59 6.80 -6.61
C PRO A 113 -1.90 6.40 -5.31
N PHE A 114 -0.63 6.01 -5.34
CA PHE A 114 0.11 5.66 -4.12
C PHE A 114 0.10 6.82 -3.10
N LEU A 115 0.42 8.04 -3.54
CA LEU A 115 0.49 9.24 -2.69
C LEU A 115 -0.86 9.61 -2.07
N ASN A 116 -1.96 9.26 -2.72
CA ASN A 116 -3.30 9.62 -2.25
C ASN A 116 -3.97 8.57 -1.37
N PHE A 117 -3.53 7.31 -1.45
CA PHE A 117 -4.06 6.19 -0.66
C PHE A 117 -3.11 5.76 0.48
N ARG A 118 -2.00 6.48 0.69
CA ARG A 118 -1.05 6.22 1.78
C ARG A 118 -0.59 7.50 2.48
N GLY A 119 -0.36 7.39 3.79
CA GLY A 119 0.31 8.42 4.58
C GLY A 119 -0.49 9.70 4.79
N LEU A 120 0.22 10.78 5.09
CA LEU A 120 -0.31 12.12 5.22
C LEU A 120 -0.01 12.95 3.95
N SER A 121 -0.89 13.91 3.66
CA SER A 121 -0.62 14.94 2.65
C SER A 121 -1.15 16.28 3.13
N GLN A 122 -0.37 17.34 2.98
CA GLN A 122 -0.78 18.70 3.29
C GLN A 122 -1.25 19.39 2.02
N ILE A 123 -2.48 19.90 2.05
CA ILE A 123 -3.03 20.74 1.00
C ILE A 123 -2.89 22.19 1.44
N VAL A 124 -2.34 23.02 0.56
CA VAL A 124 -2.30 24.48 0.67
C VAL A 124 -3.08 25.04 -0.52
N GLN A 125 -4.22 25.67 -0.25
CA GLN A 125 -5.07 26.26 -1.28
C GLN A 125 -4.88 27.78 -1.32
N THR A 126 -4.57 28.28 -2.52
CA THR A 126 -4.50 29.71 -2.81
C THR A 126 -5.36 30.03 -4.04
N PRO A 127 -5.71 31.31 -4.30
CA PRO A 127 -6.40 31.67 -5.54
C PRO A 127 -5.56 31.27 -6.77
N GLY A 128 -6.13 30.42 -7.64
CA GLY A 128 -5.50 29.97 -8.89
C GLY A 128 -4.47 28.84 -8.75
N LEU A 129 -4.11 28.43 -7.53
CA LEU A 129 -3.11 27.38 -7.30
C LEU A 129 -3.37 26.59 -6.02
N ILE A 130 -3.33 25.26 -6.13
CA ILE A 130 -3.29 24.36 -4.99
C ILE A 130 -1.96 23.60 -5.00
N VAL A 131 -1.27 23.58 -3.86
CA VAL A 131 -0.06 22.78 -3.65
C VAL A 131 -0.37 21.64 -2.70
N VAL A 132 0.02 20.44 -3.08
CA VAL A 132 -0.07 19.24 -2.25
C VAL A 132 1.34 18.78 -1.90
N LEU A 133 1.64 18.73 -0.60
CA LEU A 133 2.90 18.19 -0.07
C LEU A 133 2.64 16.79 0.46
N HIS A 134 3.49 15.83 0.11
CA HIS A 134 3.31 14.43 0.51
C HIS A 134 4.39 13.98 1.51
N GLU A 135 3.98 13.26 2.55
CA GLU A 135 4.87 12.50 3.43
C GLU A 135 5.27 11.20 2.72
N SER A 136 6.24 11.33 1.80
CA SER A 136 6.77 10.25 0.96
C SER A 136 8.23 10.56 0.59
N PRO A 137 9.08 9.57 0.25
CA PRO A 137 10.51 9.80 0.00
C PRO A 137 10.83 10.98 -0.92
N ASN A 138 11.70 11.86 -0.42
CA ASN A 138 12.09 13.17 -0.99
C ASN A 138 10.98 14.23 -0.97
N SER A 139 9.93 14.03 -0.17
CA SER A 139 8.80 14.93 0.03
C SER A 139 8.32 15.62 -1.26
N PRO A 140 7.89 14.84 -2.29
CA PRO A 140 7.50 15.42 -3.55
C PRO A 140 6.31 16.35 -3.34
N HIS A 141 6.34 17.49 -4.04
CA HIS A 141 5.21 18.39 -4.11
C HIS A 141 4.49 18.19 -5.45
N ARG A 142 3.18 18.35 -5.43
CA ARG A 142 2.33 18.41 -6.62
C ARG A 142 1.65 19.76 -6.69
N THR A 143 1.63 20.32 -7.89
CA THR A 143 0.95 21.59 -8.18
C THR A 143 -0.29 21.32 -9.00
N ILE A 144 -1.43 21.85 -8.56
CA ILE A 144 -2.72 21.79 -9.25
C ILE A 144 -3.11 23.23 -9.59
N PHE A 145 -3.09 23.56 -10.88
CA PHE A 145 -3.51 24.88 -11.34
C PHE A 145 -5.03 24.98 -11.33
N THR A 146 -5.57 26.00 -10.69
CA THR A 146 -7.02 26.26 -10.58
C THR A 146 -7.40 27.63 -11.16
N ASP A 147 -6.54 28.18 -12.01
CA ASP A 147 -6.67 29.49 -12.65
C ASP A 147 -7.44 29.45 -13.99
N GLY A 148 -8.11 28.34 -14.27
CA GLY A 148 -8.92 28.16 -15.48
C GLY A 148 -8.15 27.65 -16.70
N ARG A 149 -6.84 27.38 -16.57
CA ARG A 149 -6.10 26.69 -17.63
C ARG A 149 -6.56 25.24 -17.78
N GLU A 150 -6.45 24.72 -19.00
CA GLU A 150 -6.67 23.30 -19.29
C GLU A 150 -5.32 22.59 -19.52
N LEU A 151 -5.33 21.26 -19.46
CA LEU A 151 -4.19 20.48 -19.94
C LEU A 151 -4.07 20.61 -21.47
N PRO A 152 -2.85 20.57 -22.04
CA PRO A 152 -2.67 20.54 -23.49
C PRO A 152 -3.44 19.40 -24.15
N LYS A 153 -3.98 19.66 -25.34
CA LYS A 153 -4.71 18.66 -26.13
C LYS A 153 -3.77 17.57 -26.65
N ASP A 154 -2.60 17.99 -27.13
CA ASP A 154 -1.51 17.06 -27.47
C ASP A 154 -0.60 16.92 -26.25
N LEU A 155 -0.53 15.70 -25.75
CA LEU A 155 0.32 15.38 -24.62
C LEU A 155 1.80 15.35 -24.94
N ASN A 156 2.17 15.24 -26.21
CA ASN A 156 3.56 15.32 -26.64
C ASN A 156 4.14 16.72 -26.41
N ASP A 157 3.30 17.73 -26.15
CA ASP A 157 3.72 19.07 -25.74
C ASP A 157 4.23 19.13 -24.28
N LEU A 158 4.00 18.07 -23.50
CA LEU A 158 4.42 17.97 -22.10
C LEU A 158 5.73 17.19 -21.99
N ASN A 159 6.64 17.66 -21.13
CA ASN A 159 7.81 16.88 -20.73
C ASN A 159 7.38 15.80 -19.72
N PRO A 160 7.54 14.49 -19.99
CA PRO A 160 7.06 13.45 -19.09
C PRO A 160 7.61 13.58 -17.66
N ALA A 161 6.71 13.61 -16.68
CA ALA A 161 7.04 13.82 -15.26
C ALA A 161 6.48 12.71 -14.37
N TRP A 162 7.06 12.52 -13.19
CA TRP A 162 6.61 11.47 -12.25
C TRP A 162 5.16 11.65 -11.79
N LEU A 163 4.76 12.90 -11.51
CA LEU A 163 3.42 13.27 -11.04
C LEU A 163 2.58 13.95 -12.12
N GLY A 164 3.10 14.01 -13.36
CA GLY A 164 2.46 14.70 -14.47
C GLY A 164 2.17 16.18 -14.18
N TYR A 165 1.20 16.70 -14.92
CA TYR A 165 0.67 18.06 -14.83
C TYR A 165 -0.78 17.99 -14.41
N SER A 166 -1.25 18.94 -13.61
CA SER A 166 -2.60 18.91 -13.03
C SER A 166 -3.31 20.24 -13.24
N ALA A 167 -4.51 20.17 -13.81
CA ALA A 167 -5.43 21.29 -13.94
C ALA A 167 -6.75 20.95 -13.23
N GLY A 168 -7.26 21.87 -12.42
CA GLY A 168 -8.44 21.67 -11.62
C GLY A 168 -9.51 22.74 -11.84
N HIS A 169 -10.76 22.33 -11.75
CA HIS A 169 -11.93 23.20 -11.81
C HIS A 169 -12.95 22.81 -10.75
N TRP A 170 -13.81 23.76 -10.37
CA TRP A 170 -14.86 23.53 -9.39
C TRP A 170 -16.17 23.15 -10.06
N GLU A 171 -16.70 21.98 -9.72
CA GLU A 171 -18.09 21.59 -9.97
C GLU A 171 -18.86 21.74 -8.66
N GLN A 172 -19.58 22.86 -8.50
CA GLN A 172 -20.22 23.23 -7.24
C GLN A 172 -19.18 23.27 -6.09
N ASP A 173 -19.33 22.39 -5.10
CA ASP A 173 -18.46 22.22 -3.93
C ASP A 173 -17.45 21.05 -4.12
N THR A 174 -17.22 20.57 -5.34
CA THR A 174 -16.27 19.49 -5.65
C THR A 174 -15.16 20.01 -6.56
N LEU A 175 -13.92 19.88 -6.11
CA LEU A 175 -12.76 20.12 -6.98
C LEU A 175 -12.55 18.89 -7.85
N VAL A 176 -12.62 19.08 -9.16
CA VAL A 176 -12.29 18.06 -10.15
C VAL A 176 -10.89 18.38 -10.67
N VAL A 177 -10.00 17.40 -10.64
CA VAL A 177 -8.61 17.57 -11.09
C VAL A 177 -8.33 16.57 -12.20
N ASN A 178 -7.88 17.07 -13.35
CA ASN A 178 -7.41 16.24 -14.44
C ASN A 178 -5.89 16.29 -14.49
N SER A 179 -5.28 15.12 -14.62
CA SER A 179 -3.83 14.96 -14.68
C SER A 179 -3.36 14.05 -15.81
N ALA A 180 -2.24 14.45 -16.40
CA ALA A 180 -1.68 13.82 -17.60
C ALA A 180 -0.18 14.16 -17.74
N GLY A 181 0.51 13.64 -18.77
CA GLY A 181 1.94 13.93 -19.00
C GLY A 181 2.88 13.17 -18.04
N PHE A 182 2.47 11.95 -17.68
CA PHE A 182 3.26 11.07 -16.81
C PHE A 182 4.41 10.41 -17.58
N ASN A 183 5.52 10.11 -16.89
CA ASN A 183 6.53 9.18 -17.40
C ASN A 183 6.14 7.71 -17.12
N ASP A 184 6.88 6.77 -17.72
CA ASP A 184 6.69 5.32 -17.58
C ASP A 184 7.57 4.66 -16.49
N LEU A 185 8.24 5.48 -15.68
CA LEU A 185 9.12 5.03 -14.60
C LEU A 185 8.36 4.75 -13.29
N GLY A 186 7.17 5.32 -13.14
CA GLY A 186 6.31 5.18 -11.97
C GLY A 186 5.61 3.82 -11.87
N TRP A 187 5.27 3.43 -10.64
CA TRP A 187 4.40 2.29 -10.35
C TRP A 187 3.12 2.81 -9.70
N LEU A 188 1.96 2.29 -10.10
CA LEU A 188 0.67 2.75 -9.59
C LEU A 188 0.46 2.42 -8.10
N ASP A 189 1.12 1.36 -7.61
CA ASP A 189 1.05 0.88 -6.23
C ASP A 189 2.30 0.09 -5.82
N VAL A 190 2.34 -0.34 -4.55
CA VAL A 190 3.33 -1.30 -4.06
C VAL A 190 3.21 -2.66 -4.76
N GLY A 191 2.01 -3.03 -5.20
CA GLY A 191 1.71 -4.28 -5.90
C GLY A 191 2.52 -4.47 -7.18
N GLY A 192 2.96 -3.37 -7.78
CA GLY A 192 3.87 -3.34 -8.91
C GLY A 192 3.20 -3.13 -10.25
N TYR A 193 1.95 -2.64 -10.29
CA TYR A 193 1.30 -2.33 -11.56
C TYR A 193 2.00 -1.16 -12.25
N PRO A 194 2.22 -1.23 -13.58
CA PRO A 194 2.89 -0.19 -14.33
C PRO A 194 2.00 1.05 -14.50
N GLN A 195 2.65 2.21 -14.57
CA GLN A 195 2.11 3.44 -15.12
C GLN A 195 2.71 3.63 -16.52
N THR A 196 1.91 4.03 -17.50
CA THR A 196 2.42 4.41 -18.84
C THR A 196 2.23 5.90 -19.12
N GLU A 197 2.88 6.41 -20.16
CA GLU A 197 2.68 7.80 -20.62
C GLU A 197 1.26 8.06 -21.16
N SER A 198 0.48 7.00 -21.41
CA SER A 198 -0.93 7.11 -21.78
C SER A 198 -1.86 7.31 -20.59
N LEU A 199 -1.35 7.23 -19.35
CA LEU A 199 -2.12 7.44 -18.13
C LEU A 199 -2.78 8.83 -18.11
N ARG A 200 -4.07 8.83 -17.79
CA ARG A 200 -4.85 9.98 -17.38
C ARG A 200 -5.46 9.68 -16.02
N ILE A 201 -5.46 10.68 -15.16
CA ILE A 201 -6.07 10.60 -13.84
C ILE A 201 -7.12 11.71 -13.73
N THR A 202 -8.33 11.34 -13.32
CA THR A 202 -9.36 12.30 -12.90
C THR A 202 -9.67 12.09 -11.43
N GLU A 203 -9.39 13.10 -10.61
CA GLU A 203 -9.72 13.11 -9.18
C GLU A 203 -10.95 13.97 -8.91
N ARG A 204 -11.74 13.60 -7.90
CA ARG A 204 -12.84 14.40 -7.36
C ARG A 204 -12.66 14.51 -5.85
N LEU A 205 -12.54 15.73 -5.35
CA LEU A 205 -12.33 16.05 -3.94
C LEU A 205 -13.51 16.86 -3.43
N ARG A 206 -14.26 16.30 -2.47
CA ARG A 206 -15.41 16.96 -1.84
C ARG A 206 -15.26 16.95 -0.33
N ARG A 207 -15.00 18.12 0.26
CA ARG A 207 -14.95 18.29 1.73
C ARG A 207 -16.38 18.39 2.27
N ARG A 208 -16.86 17.33 2.93
CA ARG A 208 -18.24 17.23 3.43
C ARG A 208 -18.49 18.12 4.65
N ASP A 209 -17.50 18.13 5.55
CA ASP A 209 -17.51 18.83 6.83
C ASP A 209 -16.08 19.28 7.16
N PHE A 210 -15.84 19.73 8.38
CA PHE A 210 -14.53 20.22 8.79
C PHE A 210 -13.45 19.12 8.67
N GLY A 211 -13.76 17.86 8.94
CA GLY A 211 -12.77 16.80 9.12
C GLY A 211 -12.78 15.70 8.07
N HIS A 212 -13.73 15.66 7.15
CA HIS A 212 -13.92 14.54 6.22
C HIS A 212 -14.01 15.01 4.77
N MET A 213 -13.22 14.36 3.93
CA MET A 213 -13.20 14.59 2.50
C MET A 213 -13.47 13.28 1.75
N GLU A 214 -14.49 13.29 0.91
CA GLU A 214 -14.73 12.24 -0.07
C GLU A 214 -13.70 12.39 -1.19
N TYR A 215 -12.99 11.30 -1.49
CA TYR A 215 -11.97 11.27 -2.53
C TYR A 215 -12.27 10.15 -3.53
N GLU A 216 -12.41 10.54 -4.79
CA GLU A 216 -12.48 9.61 -5.92
C GLU A 216 -11.29 9.83 -6.84
N LEU A 217 -10.70 8.75 -7.33
CA LEU A 217 -9.64 8.77 -8.34
C LEU A 217 -10.01 7.79 -9.44
N THR A 218 -10.13 8.26 -10.67
CA THR A 218 -10.32 7.44 -11.86
C THR A 218 -8.99 7.30 -12.60
N ILE A 219 -8.58 6.06 -12.84
CA ILE A 219 -7.40 5.69 -13.64
C ILE A 219 -7.88 5.34 -15.04
N ASP A 220 -7.35 6.04 -16.05
CA ASP A 220 -7.51 5.70 -17.46
C ASP A 220 -6.12 5.54 -18.09
N ASP A 221 -5.66 4.30 -18.23
CA ASP A 221 -4.42 3.96 -18.92
C ASP A 221 -4.70 2.80 -19.89
N PRO A 222 -5.09 3.09 -21.14
CA PRO A 222 -5.54 2.07 -22.09
C PRO A 222 -4.43 1.10 -22.50
N LYS A 223 -3.16 1.48 -22.27
CA LYS A 223 -2.01 0.59 -22.51
C LYS A 223 -1.90 -0.46 -21.41
N ALA A 224 -2.25 -0.15 -20.16
CA ALA A 224 -2.16 -1.08 -19.03
C ALA A 224 -3.48 -1.78 -18.67
N PHE A 225 -4.62 -1.12 -18.92
CA PHE A 225 -5.96 -1.61 -18.57
C PHE A 225 -6.92 -1.53 -19.75
N LYS A 226 -7.95 -2.37 -19.78
CA LYS A 226 -8.91 -2.43 -20.89
C LYS A 226 -10.00 -1.36 -20.82
N LYS A 227 -10.22 -0.78 -19.64
CA LYS A 227 -11.22 0.26 -19.38
C LYS A 227 -10.80 1.13 -18.20
N PRO A 228 -11.27 2.39 -18.14
CA PRO A 228 -11.11 3.21 -16.94
C PRO A 228 -11.78 2.59 -15.72
N PHE A 229 -11.25 2.86 -14.53
CA PHE A 229 -11.83 2.40 -13.28
C PHE A 229 -11.60 3.41 -12.14
N THR A 230 -12.52 3.41 -11.18
CA THR A 230 -12.54 4.40 -10.10
C THR A 230 -12.27 3.76 -8.74
N LEU A 231 -11.37 4.38 -7.99
CA LEU A 231 -11.02 4.10 -6.61
C LEU A 231 -11.69 5.15 -5.73
N ARG A 232 -12.22 4.72 -4.58
CA ARG A 232 -12.92 5.61 -3.64
C ARG A 232 -12.44 5.38 -2.22
N ALA A 233 -12.14 6.46 -1.52
CA ALA A 233 -11.85 6.43 -0.09
C ALA A 233 -12.18 7.78 0.55
N ASP A 234 -12.48 7.77 1.85
CA ASP A 234 -12.65 9.00 2.62
C ASP A 234 -11.31 9.37 3.28
N LYS A 235 -10.89 10.62 3.13
CA LYS A 235 -9.74 11.19 3.85
C LYS A 235 -10.22 11.88 5.12
N THR A 236 -9.42 11.79 6.18
CA THR A 236 -9.70 12.42 7.48
C THR A 236 -8.65 13.48 7.78
N LEU A 237 -9.08 14.67 8.19
CA LEU A 237 -8.20 15.75 8.62
C LEU A 237 -7.40 15.31 9.85
N ALA A 238 -6.11 15.59 9.85
CA ALA A 238 -5.21 15.46 10.99
C ALA A 238 -4.87 16.88 11.51
N PRO A 239 -5.71 17.46 12.38
CA PRO A 239 -5.40 18.73 13.02
C PRO A 239 -4.32 18.56 14.10
N ASP A 240 -3.77 19.67 14.59
CA ASP A 240 -2.85 19.74 15.72
C ASP A 240 -1.56 18.91 15.50
N THR A 241 -1.14 18.80 14.23
CA THR A 241 0.08 18.12 13.80
C THR A 241 0.78 18.95 12.71
N VAL A 242 1.98 18.52 12.32
CA VAL A 242 2.67 19.08 11.16
C VAL A 242 3.07 17.94 10.23
N LEU A 243 3.13 18.24 8.93
CA LEU A 243 3.70 17.31 7.96
C LEU A 243 5.22 17.41 8.05
N LEU A 244 5.88 16.31 8.38
CA LEU A 244 7.35 16.24 8.38
C LEU A 244 7.87 15.86 7.00
N GLU A 245 9.11 16.25 6.74
CA GLU A 245 9.86 15.71 5.61
C GLU A 245 10.06 14.19 5.76
N ASP A 246 9.89 13.48 4.65
CA ASP A 246 10.23 12.07 4.53
C ASP A 246 11.43 11.98 3.57
N ILE A 247 12.61 11.96 4.17
CA ILE A 247 13.88 11.98 3.44
C ILE A 247 14.49 10.57 3.45
N CYS A 248 14.76 10.07 2.25
CA CYS A 248 15.47 8.83 2.02
C CYS A 248 16.99 9.10 2.02
N GLU A 249 17.52 9.50 3.18
CA GLU A 249 18.93 9.85 3.36
C GLU A 249 19.79 8.60 3.57
N ASN A 250 21.01 8.57 3.02
CA ASN A 250 22.00 7.51 3.25
C ASN A 250 21.48 6.09 2.93
N GLU A 251 20.69 5.94 1.86
CA GLU A 251 20.28 4.65 1.32
C GLU A 251 21.53 3.86 0.87
N ARG A 252 21.83 2.74 1.56
CA ARG A 252 22.97 1.85 1.27
C ARG A 252 22.54 0.43 0.92
N SER A 253 21.27 0.11 1.15
CA SER A 253 20.70 -1.22 1.01
C SER A 253 20.27 -1.53 -0.42
N GLY A 254 20.22 -0.55 -1.32
CA GLY A 254 19.88 -0.75 -2.73
C GLY A 254 20.71 -1.85 -3.41
N THR A 255 21.99 -1.97 -3.07
CA THR A 255 22.88 -3.04 -3.57
C THR A 255 22.57 -4.43 -3.02
N HIS A 256 21.82 -4.50 -1.92
CA HIS A 256 21.36 -5.74 -1.29
C HIS A 256 19.95 -6.16 -1.75
N LEU A 257 19.28 -5.33 -2.56
CA LEU A 257 17.99 -5.66 -3.18
C LEU A 257 18.20 -6.66 -4.32
N VAL A 258 18.03 -7.94 -4.01
CA VAL A 258 18.13 -9.05 -4.96
C VAL A 258 16.77 -9.69 -5.19
N GLY A 259 16.57 -10.22 -6.40
CA GLY A 259 15.33 -10.91 -6.77
C GLY A 259 15.19 -12.27 -6.07
N GLY A 260 14.02 -12.88 -6.24
CA GLY A 260 13.78 -14.24 -5.80
C GLY A 260 14.68 -15.24 -6.51
N VAL A 261 14.96 -16.35 -5.82
CA VAL A 261 15.69 -17.46 -6.43
C VAL A 261 14.76 -18.15 -7.43
N LYS A 262 15.22 -18.32 -8.68
CA LYS A 262 14.48 -19.11 -9.67
C LYS A 262 14.60 -20.59 -9.31
N ILE A 263 13.46 -21.22 -9.04
CA ILE A 263 13.35 -22.66 -8.80
C ILE A 263 12.65 -23.26 -10.01
N ALA A 264 13.18 -24.38 -10.52
CA ALA A 264 12.57 -25.10 -11.63
C ALA A 264 11.17 -25.63 -11.21
N PRO A 265 10.15 -25.57 -12.09
CA PRO A 265 8.80 -26.04 -11.79
C PRO A 265 8.75 -27.48 -11.26
N GLU A 266 9.64 -28.35 -11.72
CA GLU A 266 9.74 -29.76 -11.30
C GLU A 266 10.23 -29.89 -9.84
N VAL A 267 11.01 -28.93 -9.35
CA VAL A 267 11.45 -28.86 -7.96
C VAL A 267 10.35 -28.26 -7.09
N LEU A 268 9.72 -27.16 -7.54
CA LEU A 268 8.58 -26.52 -6.88
C LEU A 268 7.41 -27.49 -6.67
N SER A 269 7.11 -28.34 -7.66
CA SER A 269 6.01 -29.30 -7.60
C SER A 269 6.14 -30.30 -6.45
N LYS A 270 7.36 -30.54 -5.93
CA LYS A 270 7.59 -31.39 -4.75
C LYS A 270 6.98 -30.79 -3.47
N TYR A 271 6.76 -29.48 -3.43
CA TYR A 271 6.13 -28.78 -2.32
C TYR A 271 4.60 -28.72 -2.43
N ALA A 272 4.02 -29.04 -3.59
CA ALA A 272 2.58 -29.07 -3.73
C ALA A 272 1.94 -30.15 -2.84
N GLY A 273 0.73 -29.85 -2.35
CA GLY A 273 -0.07 -30.73 -1.52
C GLY A 273 -0.80 -30.00 -0.39
N THR A 274 -1.55 -30.78 0.39
CA THR A 274 -2.26 -30.28 1.56
C THR A 274 -1.38 -30.40 2.80
N TYR A 275 -1.36 -29.37 3.63
CA TYR A 275 -0.63 -29.32 4.89
C TYR A 275 -1.60 -29.00 6.02
N GLU A 276 -1.50 -29.72 7.14
CA GLU A 276 -2.44 -29.60 8.27
C GLU A 276 -1.74 -29.02 9.51
N PHE A 277 -2.19 -27.85 9.96
CA PHE A 277 -1.69 -27.17 11.18
C PHE A 277 -2.28 -27.79 12.45
N ALA A 278 -3.57 -28.12 12.38
CA ALA A 278 -4.36 -28.74 13.44
C ALA A 278 -5.59 -29.40 12.81
N PRO A 279 -6.29 -30.32 13.50
CA PRO A 279 -7.51 -30.93 13.00
C PRO A 279 -8.49 -29.89 12.44
N GLY A 280 -8.75 -29.95 11.13
CA GLY A 280 -9.67 -29.04 10.44
C GLY A 280 -9.09 -27.68 9.99
N ARG A 281 -7.81 -27.38 10.29
CA ARG A 281 -7.09 -26.21 9.77
C ARG A 281 -6.00 -26.66 8.81
N GLN A 282 -6.25 -26.47 7.52
CA GLN A 282 -5.35 -26.89 6.45
C GLN A 282 -4.92 -25.70 5.57
N ALA A 283 -3.72 -25.81 5.01
CA ALA A 283 -3.25 -25.00 3.91
C ALA A 283 -3.05 -25.85 2.66
N MET A 284 -3.53 -25.36 1.53
CA MET A 284 -3.30 -25.97 0.22
C MET A 284 -2.13 -25.27 -0.47
N VAL A 285 -1.07 -26.02 -0.78
CA VAL A 285 0.08 -25.52 -1.54
C VAL A 285 -0.07 -25.99 -2.98
N THR A 286 -0.03 -25.03 -3.91
CA THR A 286 -0.14 -25.24 -5.35
C THR A 286 1.00 -24.53 -6.09
N VAL A 287 1.26 -24.94 -7.32
CA VAL A 287 2.30 -24.36 -8.18
C VAL A 287 1.66 -23.92 -9.49
N ALA A 288 1.95 -22.70 -9.92
CA ALA A 288 1.53 -22.15 -11.20
C ALA A 288 2.75 -21.54 -11.91
N GLY A 289 3.29 -22.25 -12.91
CA GLY A 289 4.56 -21.86 -13.53
C GLY A 289 5.72 -21.93 -12.53
N ASP A 290 6.42 -20.81 -12.33
CA ASP A 290 7.50 -20.67 -11.35
C ASP A 290 7.02 -20.14 -9.99
N GLN A 291 5.70 -20.06 -9.76
CA GLN A 291 5.11 -19.47 -8.57
C GLN A 291 4.62 -20.51 -7.57
N LEU A 292 4.91 -20.27 -6.29
CA LEU A 292 4.31 -21.01 -5.18
C LEU A 292 3.10 -20.25 -4.63
N LEU A 293 1.95 -20.91 -4.61
CA LEU A 293 0.69 -20.37 -4.14
C LEU A 293 0.20 -21.15 -2.93
N ILE A 294 -0.12 -20.46 -1.83
CA ILE A 294 -0.61 -21.07 -0.59
C ILE A 294 -2.01 -20.52 -0.29
N GLN A 295 -2.97 -21.42 -0.10
CA GLN A 295 -4.30 -21.07 0.36
C GLN A 295 -4.42 -21.55 1.81
N ASP A 296 -4.28 -20.62 2.76
CA ASP A 296 -4.56 -20.84 4.18
C ASP A 296 -5.80 -20.04 4.56
N SER A 297 -6.83 -20.70 5.08
CA SER A 297 -8.08 -20.03 5.48
C SER A 297 -7.87 -19.05 6.65
N ALA A 298 -6.82 -19.22 7.45
CA ALA A 298 -6.46 -18.26 8.50
C ALA A 298 -5.81 -16.99 7.93
N HIS A 299 -5.23 -17.07 6.72
CA HIS A 299 -4.52 -15.98 6.06
C HIS A 299 -4.93 -15.85 4.58
N PRO A 300 -6.22 -15.60 4.27
CA PRO A 300 -6.75 -15.77 2.91
C PRO A 300 -6.17 -14.80 1.86
N ALA A 301 -5.62 -13.66 2.30
CA ALA A 301 -4.95 -12.68 1.44
C ALA A 301 -3.48 -13.04 1.13
N ASP A 302 -2.83 -13.81 2.00
CA ASP A 302 -1.41 -14.15 1.92
C ASP A 302 -1.20 -15.38 1.03
N ARG A 303 -1.27 -15.17 -0.29
CA ARG A 303 -1.34 -16.27 -1.26
C ARG A 303 -0.07 -16.55 -2.02
N LEU A 304 0.66 -15.50 -2.40
CA LEU A 304 1.80 -15.61 -3.31
C LEU A 304 3.10 -15.54 -2.51
N PHE A 305 3.90 -16.60 -2.62
CA PHE A 305 5.16 -16.77 -1.92
C PHE A 305 6.32 -16.85 -2.92
N VAL A 306 7.35 -16.05 -2.66
CA VAL A 306 8.52 -15.90 -3.54
C VAL A 306 9.72 -16.58 -2.89
N ALA A 307 10.45 -17.37 -3.67
CA ALA A 307 11.56 -18.16 -3.18
C ALA A 307 12.75 -17.28 -2.75
N ARG A 308 13.23 -17.50 -1.52
CA ARG A 308 14.50 -16.95 -1.02
C ARG A 308 15.63 -17.99 -1.07
N SER A 309 15.28 -19.26 -0.96
CA SER A 309 16.13 -20.42 -1.20
C SER A 309 15.27 -21.55 -1.77
N GLU A 310 15.84 -22.74 -2.02
CA GLU A 310 15.05 -23.88 -2.51
C GLU A 310 13.90 -24.26 -1.55
N THR A 311 14.06 -24.07 -0.25
CA THR A 311 13.09 -24.49 0.79
C THR A 311 12.43 -23.34 1.52
N VAL A 312 12.98 -22.12 1.46
CA VAL A 312 12.45 -20.94 2.16
C VAL A 312 11.81 -19.99 1.17
N PHE A 313 10.56 -19.63 1.44
CA PHE A 313 9.75 -18.72 0.66
C PHE A 313 9.24 -17.59 1.55
N LEU A 314 9.18 -16.38 1.01
CA LEU A 314 8.69 -15.20 1.72
C LEU A 314 7.36 -14.78 1.11
N SER A 315 6.43 -14.36 1.96
CA SER A 315 5.19 -13.76 1.50
C SER A 315 5.50 -12.53 0.66
N SER A 316 4.75 -12.38 -0.44
CA SER A 316 4.79 -11.15 -1.23
C SER A 316 4.03 -9.99 -0.58
N LEU A 317 3.22 -10.25 0.46
CA LEU A 317 2.24 -9.35 1.06
C LEU A 317 2.55 -9.02 2.53
N SER A 318 2.85 -10.04 3.33
CA SER A 318 3.07 -9.96 4.77
C SER A 318 4.55 -10.15 5.12
N MET A 319 4.88 -10.13 6.41
CA MET A 319 6.21 -10.51 6.90
C MET A 319 6.36 -12.02 7.11
N ALA A 320 5.40 -12.83 6.63
CA ALA A 320 5.43 -14.26 6.81
C ALA A 320 6.50 -14.93 5.93
N SER A 321 7.09 -15.99 6.46
CA SER A 321 7.90 -16.93 5.70
C SER A 321 7.33 -18.34 5.80
N ILE A 322 7.65 -19.15 4.80
CA ILE A 322 7.35 -20.57 4.73
C ILE A 322 8.66 -21.30 4.51
N GLU A 323 8.97 -22.25 5.39
CA GLU A 323 10.09 -23.17 5.23
C GLU A 323 9.57 -24.60 5.07
N PHE A 324 9.92 -25.25 3.96
CA PHE A 324 9.62 -26.67 3.75
C PHE A 324 10.74 -27.54 4.30
N VAL A 325 10.39 -28.44 5.22
CA VAL A 325 11.34 -29.33 5.88
C VAL A 325 11.31 -30.71 5.25
N LYS A 326 12.49 -31.18 4.82
CA LYS A 326 12.68 -32.50 4.19
C LYS A 326 13.25 -33.51 5.19
N ASN A 327 12.92 -34.79 5.01
CA ASN A 327 13.58 -35.88 5.74
C ASN A 327 14.93 -36.25 5.10
N ALA A 328 15.62 -37.24 5.66
CA ALA A 328 16.92 -37.73 5.16
C ALA A 328 16.87 -38.25 3.71
N GLN A 329 15.69 -38.64 3.22
CA GLN A 329 15.46 -39.11 1.85
C GLN A 329 15.08 -37.96 0.89
N GLY A 330 15.05 -36.72 1.37
CA GLY A 330 14.69 -35.54 0.57
C GLY A 330 13.18 -35.32 0.39
N THR A 331 12.33 -36.12 1.04
CA THR A 331 10.87 -35.99 0.99
C THR A 331 10.39 -34.88 1.92
N VAL A 332 9.54 -33.98 1.40
CA VAL A 332 8.93 -32.90 2.19
C VAL A 332 7.95 -33.49 3.21
N THR A 333 8.19 -33.23 4.49
CA THR A 333 7.41 -33.79 5.60
C THR A 333 6.42 -32.80 6.21
N HIS A 334 6.81 -31.53 6.28
CA HIS A 334 6.00 -30.46 6.84
C HIS A 334 6.48 -29.11 6.30
N LEU A 335 5.67 -28.08 6.56
CA LEU A 335 6.08 -26.69 6.42
C LEU A 335 6.04 -26.00 7.78
N LEU A 336 6.89 -24.99 7.94
CA LEU A 336 6.86 -24.05 9.05
C LEU A 336 6.44 -22.70 8.49
N ARG A 337 5.36 -22.13 9.02
CA ARG A 337 4.97 -20.74 8.76
C ARG A 337 5.47 -19.87 9.91
N THR A 338 6.29 -18.88 9.62
CA THR A 338 6.81 -17.95 10.63
C THR A 338 6.37 -16.53 10.37
N GLU A 339 5.78 -15.85 11.34
CA GLU A 339 5.41 -14.44 11.27
C GLU A 339 5.51 -13.79 12.65
N GLY A 340 6.07 -12.57 12.72
CA GLY A 340 6.23 -11.85 14.00
C GLY A 340 7.04 -12.62 15.06
N GLY A 341 7.97 -13.47 14.62
CA GLY A 341 8.78 -14.33 15.49
C GLY A 341 8.07 -15.59 16.02
N LYS A 342 6.81 -15.83 15.63
CA LYS A 342 6.06 -17.04 15.99
C LYS A 342 6.06 -18.01 14.82
N SER A 343 6.25 -19.30 15.11
CA SER A 343 6.27 -20.36 14.09
C SER A 343 5.16 -21.38 14.33
N GLU A 344 4.40 -21.68 13.27
CA GLU A 344 3.36 -22.69 13.25
C GLU A 344 3.78 -23.83 12.31
N ARG A 345 3.61 -25.08 12.75
CA ARG A 345 3.97 -26.27 11.97
C ARG A 345 2.73 -26.86 11.30
N ALA A 346 2.81 -27.13 10.00
CA ALA A 346 1.78 -27.89 9.29
C ALA A 346 2.37 -29.14 8.64
N VAL A 347 1.83 -30.31 9.00
CA VAL A 347 2.32 -31.60 8.51
C VAL A 347 1.76 -31.86 7.11
N LYS A 348 2.61 -32.34 6.19
CA LYS A 348 2.16 -32.68 4.84
C LYS A 348 1.23 -33.89 4.92
N GLY A 349 0.00 -33.72 4.46
CA GLY A 349 -0.96 -34.81 4.34
C GLY A 349 -0.47 -35.85 3.34
N GLY A 350 -0.62 -37.13 3.67
CA GLY A 350 -0.42 -38.21 2.71
C GLY A 350 -1.37 -38.03 1.53
N ALA A 351 -0.93 -38.34 0.31
CA ALA A 351 -1.77 -38.29 -0.89
C ALA A 351 -2.99 -39.20 -0.71
N GLN A 352 -4.10 -38.67 -0.21
CA GLN A 352 -5.38 -39.31 -0.40
C GLN A 352 -5.79 -39.03 -1.84
N ASN A 353 -5.43 -39.96 -2.73
CA ASN A 353 -6.22 -40.24 -3.93
C ASN A 353 -7.65 -40.48 -3.47
N ARG A 354 -8.48 -39.44 -3.40
CA ARG A 354 -9.93 -39.63 -3.44
C ARG A 354 -10.25 -39.86 -4.91
N PRO A 355 -10.70 -41.07 -5.29
CA PRO A 355 -11.25 -41.27 -6.62
C PRO A 355 -12.40 -40.27 -6.77
N VAL A 356 -12.43 -39.55 -7.88
CA VAL A 356 -13.64 -38.87 -8.33
C VAL A 356 -14.68 -39.97 -8.48
N GLN A 357 -15.58 -40.10 -7.50
CA GLN A 357 -16.76 -40.93 -7.66
C GLN A 357 -17.63 -40.26 -8.70
N ASP A 358 -17.60 -40.86 -9.88
CA ASP A 358 -18.49 -40.66 -11.01
C ASP A 358 -19.94 -40.72 -10.50
N ARG A 359 -20.56 -39.54 -10.29
CA ARG A 359 -21.99 -39.45 -10.03
C ARG A 359 -22.70 -39.66 -11.36
N ARG A 360 -23.08 -40.91 -11.65
CA ARG A 360 -24.12 -41.17 -12.64
C ARG A 360 -25.45 -40.59 -12.13
N PRO A 361 -26.22 -39.89 -12.98
CA PRO A 361 -27.55 -39.46 -12.64
C PRO A 361 -28.52 -40.66 -12.62
N GLN A 362 -29.34 -40.74 -11.58
CA GLN A 362 -30.64 -41.42 -11.63
C GLN A 362 -31.71 -40.38 -11.97
#